data_AF-A0A7W0GB41-F1
#
_entry.id   AF-A0A7W0GB41-F1
#
_cell.length_a   1.000
_cell.length_b   1.000
_cell.length_c   1.000
_cell.angle_alpha   90.00
_cell.angle_beta   90.00
_cell.angle_gamma   90.00
#
_symmetry.space_group_name_H-M   'P 1'
#
loop_
_entity.id
_entity.type
_entity.pdbx_description
1 polymer ?
#
loop_
_entity_poly.entity_id
_entity_poly.type
_entity_poly.pdbx_seq_one_letter_code
_entity_poly.pdbx_strand_id
1 'polypeptide(L)'
;MIRWDAGEPYEVVFSTRLGGVSEGCFASLNLGRLTGDEVERVDENRRRLCGEVGGELERLALNRQIHSDRVLRAIPGGRGEPGDGLWTDEADLPILAFAADCLPIALVRANEAEPAVAVLHAGWRGLLDGVVAAGVSALNGHTTRLRACVGP
;
A
#
# COMPACT_ATOMS: atom_id res chain seq x y z
N MET A 1 5.67 9.52 -9.99
CA MET A 1 4.47 8.94 -9.35
C MET A 1 3.43 8.66 -10.43
N ILE A 2 2.72 7.54 -10.34
CA ILE A 2 1.57 7.23 -11.20
C ILE A 2 0.34 7.32 -10.29
N ARG A 3 -0.54 8.30 -10.54
CA ARG A 3 -1.74 8.54 -9.71
C ARG A 3 -2.93 7.82 -10.31
N TRP A 4 -3.69 7.13 -9.47
CA TRP A 4 -4.98 6.59 -9.87
C TRP A 4 -6.07 7.58 -9.51
N ASP A 5 -6.85 8.02 -10.50
CA ASP A 5 -8.08 8.77 -10.26
C ASP A 5 -9.17 7.81 -9.74
N ALA A 6 -9.17 7.64 -8.43
CA ALA A 6 -10.19 6.91 -7.70
C ALA A 6 -11.36 7.82 -7.28
N GLY A 7 -11.38 9.11 -7.66
CA GLY A 7 -12.33 10.09 -7.12
C GLY A 7 -12.16 10.35 -5.62
N GLU A 8 -12.79 11.41 -5.14
CA GLU A 8 -12.77 11.72 -3.70
C GLU A 8 -13.47 10.63 -2.87
N PRO A 9 -13.03 10.39 -1.62
CA PRO A 9 -11.93 11.03 -0.92
C PRO A 9 -10.59 10.28 -1.06
N TYR A 10 -10.39 9.50 -2.13
CA TYR A 10 -9.29 8.54 -2.22
C TYR A 10 -8.03 9.13 -2.86
N GLU A 11 -6.93 9.10 -2.11
CA GLU A 11 -5.59 9.39 -2.61
C GLU A 11 -4.78 8.10 -2.79
N VAL A 12 -4.64 7.63 -4.03
CA VAL A 12 -3.91 6.40 -4.35
C VAL A 12 -2.83 6.66 -5.41
N VAL A 13 -1.59 6.30 -5.08
CA VAL A 13 -0.44 6.45 -5.97
C VAL A 13 0.38 5.16 -6.03
N PHE A 14 0.90 4.87 -7.21
CA PHE A 14 1.96 3.89 -7.42
C PHE A 14 3.28 4.65 -7.59
N SER A 15 4.21 4.43 -6.68
CA SER A 15 5.51 5.09 -6.74
C SER A 15 6.36 4.55 -7.89
N THR A 16 7.31 5.36 -8.33
CA THR A 16 8.38 4.94 -9.24
C THR A 16 9.69 4.94 -8.46
N ARG A 17 10.76 4.34 -8.99
CA ARG A 17 12.10 4.45 -8.38
C ARG A 17 12.69 5.87 -8.34
N LEU A 18 12.04 6.86 -8.94
CA LEU A 18 12.50 8.25 -9.05
C LEU A 18 12.01 9.13 -7.87
N GLY A 19 12.80 10.14 -7.50
CA GLY A 19 12.40 11.20 -6.55
C GLY A 19 12.87 11.02 -5.10
N GLY A 20 13.68 10.01 -4.82
CA GLY A 20 14.19 9.75 -3.47
C GLY A 20 15.63 10.22 -3.25
N VAL A 21 16.26 9.69 -2.19
CA VAL A 21 17.62 10.01 -1.74
C VAL A 21 18.55 8.80 -1.67
N SER A 22 18.04 7.60 -1.95
CA SER A 22 18.86 6.39 -2.00
C SER A 22 19.83 6.43 -3.19
N GLU A 23 20.93 5.68 -3.08
CA GLU A 23 22.00 5.65 -4.08
C GLU A 23 22.30 4.23 -4.57
N GLY A 24 23.18 4.10 -5.57
CA GLY A 24 23.63 2.81 -6.09
C GLY A 24 22.49 1.94 -6.62
N CYS A 25 22.44 0.68 -6.21
CA CYS A 25 21.39 -0.25 -6.63
C CYS A 25 20.00 0.12 -6.08
N PHE A 26 19.93 0.95 -5.05
CA PHE A 26 18.69 1.46 -4.43
C PHE A 26 18.24 2.80 -5.01
N ALA A 27 19.02 3.39 -5.93
CA ALA A 27 18.72 4.71 -6.46
C ALA A 27 17.33 4.75 -7.13
N SER A 28 16.42 5.67 -6.80
CA SER A 28 16.51 6.78 -5.83
C SER A 28 15.50 6.69 -4.70
N LEU A 29 14.29 6.17 -4.94
CA LEU A 29 13.18 6.13 -3.99
C LEU A 29 12.95 4.70 -3.47
N ASN A 30 13.92 4.16 -2.74
CA ASN A 30 13.74 2.87 -2.07
C ASN A 30 12.90 3.04 -0.79
N LEU A 31 11.84 2.25 -0.67
CA LEU A 31 10.89 2.31 0.44
C LEU A 31 11.00 1.12 1.39
N GLY A 32 11.81 0.10 1.03
CA GLY A 32 11.92 -1.16 1.78
C GLY A 32 13.11 -1.19 2.72
N ARG A 33 12.88 -1.25 4.04
CA ARG A 33 13.98 -1.38 5.04
C ARG A 33 14.68 -2.74 5.03
N LEU A 34 14.08 -3.76 4.41
CA LEU A 34 14.63 -5.13 4.33
C LEU A 34 15.43 -5.39 3.04
N THR A 35 15.89 -4.32 2.38
CA THR A 35 16.61 -4.39 1.09
C THR A 35 18.14 -4.26 1.22
N GLY A 36 18.63 -3.84 2.39
CA GLY A 36 20.07 -3.60 2.64
C GLY A 36 20.53 -2.15 2.42
N ASP A 37 19.60 -1.23 2.13
CA ASP A 37 19.84 0.22 2.07
C ASP A 37 19.97 0.86 3.46
N GLU A 38 20.47 2.10 3.52
CA GLU A 38 20.53 2.88 4.76
C GLU A 38 19.11 3.22 5.25
N VAL A 39 18.85 2.97 6.53
CA VAL A 39 17.50 3.13 7.12
C VAL A 39 17.04 4.58 7.03
N GLU A 40 17.96 5.53 7.23
CA GLU A 40 17.71 6.97 7.18
C GLU A 40 17.26 7.41 5.78
N ARG A 41 17.85 6.84 4.72
CA ARG A 41 17.46 7.10 3.32
C ARG A 41 16.08 6.54 3.02
N VAL A 42 15.80 5.32 3.49
CA VAL A 42 14.47 4.69 3.35
C VAL A 42 13.40 5.50 4.09
N ASP A 43 13.72 6.03 5.27
CA ASP A 43 12.79 6.82 6.06
C ASP A 43 12.50 8.19 5.45
N GLU A 44 13.51 8.85 4.90
CA GLU A 44 13.33 10.08 4.10
C GLU A 44 12.48 9.81 2.85
N ASN A 45 12.71 8.69 2.15
CA ASN A 45 11.90 8.32 0.99
C ASN A 45 10.44 8.06 1.36
N ARG A 46 10.19 7.40 2.51
CA ARG A 46 8.83 7.21 3.04
C ARG A 46 8.19 8.54 3.43
N ARG A 47 8.94 9.45 4.06
CA ARG A 47 8.46 10.81 4.39
C ARG A 47 7.98 11.54 3.14
N ARG A 48 8.79 11.51 2.07
CA ARG A 48 8.44 12.11 0.77
C ARG A 48 7.18 11.49 0.19
N LEU A 49 7.10 10.16 0.16
CA LEU A 49 5.94 9.44 -0.36
C LEU A 49 4.66 9.75 0.42
N CYS A 50 4.71 9.78 1.75
CA CYS A 50 3.57 10.18 2.58
C CYS A 50 3.09 11.59 2.24
N GLY A 51 4.01 12.54 2.04
CA GLY A 51 3.68 13.90 1.62
C GLY A 51 2.93 13.98 0.29
N GLU A 52 3.24 13.11 -0.68
CA GLU A 52 2.57 13.06 -2.00
C GLU A 52 1.08 12.65 -1.95
N VAL A 53 0.67 12.01 -0.85
CA VAL A 53 -0.72 11.56 -0.61
C VAL A 53 -1.37 12.29 0.58
N GLY A 54 -0.77 13.39 1.04
CA GLY A 54 -1.28 14.15 2.18
C GLY A 54 -1.23 13.41 3.53
N GLY A 55 -0.46 12.34 3.64
CA GLY A 55 -0.36 11.52 4.85
C GLY A 55 0.82 11.89 5.75
N GLU A 56 0.69 11.55 7.03
CA GLU A 56 1.77 11.71 8.03
C GLU A 56 2.62 10.43 8.16
N LEU A 57 3.95 10.60 8.25
CA LEU A 57 4.88 9.46 8.33
C LEU A 57 4.72 8.67 9.64
N GLU A 58 4.40 9.37 10.71
CA GLU A 58 4.19 8.82 12.06
C GLU A 58 2.99 7.88 12.09
N ARG A 59 1.99 8.16 11.24
CA ARG A 59 0.77 7.36 11.09
C ARG A 59 0.90 6.25 10.05
N LEU A 60 1.92 6.29 9.18
CA LEU A 60 2.14 5.28 8.14
C LEU A 60 2.11 3.85 8.71
N ALA A 61 1.11 3.09 8.28
CA ALA A 61 0.96 1.69 8.64
C ALA A 61 1.64 0.79 7.60
N LEU A 62 2.38 -0.20 8.09
CA LEU A 62 3.14 -1.16 7.31
C LEU A 62 2.92 -2.57 7.85
N ASN A 63 2.92 -3.53 6.95
CA ASN A 63 2.98 -4.96 7.26
C ASN A 63 4.35 -5.54 6.90
N ARG A 64 4.61 -6.76 7.35
CA ARG A 64 5.71 -7.59 6.85
C ARG A 64 5.14 -8.55 5.80
N GLN A 65 5.43 -8.27 4.54
CA GLN A 65 5.05 -9.12 3.40
C GLN A 65 5.68 -10.50 3.47
N ILE A 66 4.86 -11.54 3.30
CA ILE A 66 5.27 -12.96 3.40
C ILE A 66 4.74 -13.81 2.23
N HIS A 67 4.21 -13.19 1.17
CA HIS A 67 3.61 -13.84 0.01
C HIS A 67 2.40 -14.74 0.36
N SER A 68 1.58 -14.30 1.31
CA SER A 68 0.33 -14.92 1.75
C SER A 68 -0.91 -14.23 1.16
N ASP A 69 -2.09 -14.68 1.57
CA ASP A 69 -3.40 -14.06 1.32
C ASP A 69 -3.87 -13.14 2.46
N ARG A 70 -3.07 -12.97 3.52
CA ARG A 70 -3.50 -12.27 4.74
C ARG A 70 -3.61 -10.76 4.50
N VAL A 71 -4.82 -10.24 4.64
CA VAL A 71 -5.12 -8.80 4.58
C VAL A 71 -5.51 -8.31 5.97
N LEU A 72 -4.80 -7.31 6.50
CA LEU A 72 -4.94 -6.82 7.87
C LEU A 72 -5.56 -5.43 7.87
N ARG A 73 -6.39 -5.11 8.88
CA ARG A 73 -6.79 -3.73 9.12
C ARG A 73 -5.58 -2.95 9.61
N ALA A 74 -5.32 -1.80 9.00
CA ALA A 74 -4.23 -0.93 9.39
C ALA A 74 -4.43 -0.40 10.80
N ILE A 75 -3.33 -0.25 11.53
CA ILE A 75 -3.26 0.42 12.82
C ILE A 75 -2.35 1.63 12.60
N PRO A 76 -2.74 2.86 12.98
CA PRO A 76 -1.89 4.04 12.83
C PRO A 76 -0.49 3.83 13.43
N GLY A 77 0.54 4.00 12.60
CA GLY A 77 1.95 3.77 12.96
C GLY A 77 2.33 2.29 13.20
N GLY A 78 1.39 1.37 13.00
CA GLY A 78 1.57 -0.07 13.17
C GLY A 78 2.53 -0.65 12.12
N ARG A 79 3.41 -1.55 12.55
CA ARG A 79 4.49 -2.10 11.72
C ARG A 79 4.73 -3.58 12.01
N GLY A 80 5.09 -4.34 10.98
CA GLY A 80 5.74 -5.64 11.12
C GLY A 80 4.81 -6.86 11.24
N GLU A 81 3.50 -6.65 11.35
CA GLU A 81 2.55 -7.76 11.37
C GLU A 81 2.60 -8.56 10.05
N PRO A 82 2.70 -9.90 10.08
CA PRO A 82 2.81 -10.69 8.86
C PRO A 82 1.51 -10.71 8.06
N GLY A 83 1.59 -10.26 6.82
CA GLY A 83 0.50 -10.31 5.84
C GLY A 83 0.90 -9.62 4.55
N ASP A 84 0.04 -9.63 3.53
CA ASP A 84 0.33 -9.12 2.20
C ASP A 84 -0.71 -8.12 1.70
N GLY A 85 -1.62 -7.68 2.57
CA GLY A 85 -2.45 -6.52 2.32
C GLY A 85 -2.74 -5.73 3.58
N LEU A 86 -2.97 -4.43 3.39
CA LEU A 86 -3.49 -3.54 4.40
C LEU A 86 -4.77 -2.90 3.89
N TRP A 87 -5.73 -2.66 4.79
CA TRP A 87 -6.91 -1.86 4.48
C TRP A 87 -7.24 -0.89 5.62
N THR A 88 -7.93 0.20 5.30
CA THR A 88 -8.42 1.17 6.27
C THR A 88 -9.72 1.81 5.80
N ASP A 89 -10.57 2.14 6.77
CA ASP A 89 -11.73 3.02 6.70
C ASP A 89 -11.52 4.32 7.50
N GLU A 90 -10.32 4.51 8.06
CA GLU A 90 -9.90 5.73 8.75
C GLU A 90 -9.33 6.74 7.76
N ALA A 91 -9.87 7.97 7.79
CA ALA A 91 -9.34 9.10 7.02
C ALA A 91 -7.91 9.44 7.47
N ASP A 92 -7.12 9.99 6.55
CA ASP A 92 -5.75 10.47 6.81
C ASP A 92 -4.80 9.39 7.40
N LEU A 93 -5.10 8.10 7.15
CA LEU A 93 -4.23 6.98 7.51
C LEU A 93 -3.51 6.43 6.27
N PRO A 94 -2.23 6.79 6.04
CA PRO A 94 -1.48 6.23 4.93
C PRO A 94 -1.14 4.75 5.18
N ILE A 95 -1.39 3.92 4.17
CA ILE A 95 -1.04 2.49 4.13
C ILE A 95 -0.13 2.25 2.92
N LEU A 96 0.82 1.32 3.04
CA LEU A 96 1.78 1.05 1.97
C LEU A 96 2.05 -0.45 1.81
N ALA A 97 1.99 -0.90 0.55
CA ALA A 97 2.51 -2.19 0.11
C ALA A 97 3.75 -1.96 -0.75
N PHE A 98 4.74 -2.85 -0.64
CA PHE A 98 5.98 -2.81 -1.39
C PHE A 98 5.92 -3.78 -2.57
N ALA A 99 6.46 -3.38 -3.71
CA ALA A 99 6.60 -4.24 -4.88
C ALA A 99 7.86 -3.89 -5.68
N ALA A 100 8.50 -4.93 -6.20
CA ALA A 100 9.43 -4.90 -7.32
C ALA A 100 9.22 -6.25 -8.03
N ASP A 101 8.49 -6.23 -9.16
CA ASP A 101 8.00 -7.36 -9.95
C ASP A 101 6.66 -7.99 -9.51
N CYS A 102 6.38 -8.13 -8.21
CA CYS A 102 5.06 -8.60 -7.75
C CYS A 102 3.97 -7.56 -8.06
N LEU A 103 2.72 -8.00 -8.26
CA LEU A 103 1.63 -7.12 -8.68
C LEU A 103 1.10 -6.27 -7.51
N PRO A 104 1.20 -4.94 -7.53
CA PRO A 104 0.53 -4.10 -6.56
C PRO A 104 -0.93 -3.87 -6.99
N ILE A 105 -1.89 -4.10 -6.10
CA ILE A 105 -3.31 -3.89 -6.36
C ILE A 105 -3.90 -2.94 -5.33
N ALA A 106 -4.60 -1.92 -5.78
CA ALA A 106 -5.40 -1.05 -4.92
C ALA A 106 -6.89 -1.33 -5.11
N LEU A 107 -7.65 -1.35 -4.01
CA LEU A 107 -9.10 -1.48 -3.98
C LEU A 107 -9.69 -0.29 -3.22
N VAL A 108 -10.80 0.27 -3.72
CA VAL A 108 -11.58 1.28 -2.99
C VAL A 108 -13.06 0.96 -3.03
N ARG A 109 -13.82 1.34 -2.01
CA ARG A 109 -15.29 1.33 -2.09
C ARG A 109 -15.76 2.38 -3.10
N ALA A 110 -16.74 2.01 -3.92
CA ALA A 110 -17.39 2.94 -4.83
C ALA A 110 -18.44 3.83 -4.12
N ASN A 111 -18.82 3.50 -2.90
CA ASN A 111 -19.72 4.30 -2.06
C ASN A 111 -18.91 5.31 -1.23
N GLU A 112 -19.11 6.59 -1.49
CA GLU A 112 -18.44 7.69 -0.79
C GLU A 112 -18.96 7.90 0.64
N ALA A 113 -20.14 7.38 1.00
CA ALA A 113 -20.69 7.52 2.35
C ALA A 113 -19.94 6.68 3.40
N GLU A 114 -19.26 5.62 2.97
CA GLU A 114 -18.47 4.74 3.85
C GLU A 114 -17.12 4.42 3.19
N PRO A 115 -16.20 5.40 3.06
CA PRO A 115 -14.95 5.21 2.36
C PRO A 115 -14.09 4.12 2.99
N ALA A 116 -13.49 3.28 2.14
CA ALA A 116 -12.46 2.35 2.60
C ALA A 116 -11.54 2.00 1.43
N VAL A 117 -10.24 1.84 1.73
CA VAL A 117 -9.19 1.55 0.77
C VAL A 117 -8.37 0.35 1.23
N ALA A 118 -7.90 -0.46 0.29
CA ALA A 118 -6.92 -1.51 0.53
C ALA A 118 -5.78 -1.43 -0.48
N VAL A 119 -4.57 -1.75 -0.03
CA VAL A 119 -3.39 -1.98 -0.88
C VAL A 119 -2.89 -3.40 -0.65
N LEU A 120 -2.65 -4.11 -1.75
CA LEU A 120 -2.31 -5.53 -1.75
C LEU A 120 -1.00 -5.76 -2.50
N HIS A 121 -0.14 -6.58 -1.93
CA HIS A 121 1.00 -7.20 -2.57
C HIS A 121 0.59 -8.58 -3.11
N ALA A 122 0.42 -8.66 -4.42
CA ALA A 122 0.00 -9.86 -5.12
C ALA A 122 1.18 -10.52 -5.85
N GLY A 123 2.06 -11.18 -5.09
CA GLY A 123 2.98 -12.16 -5.65
C GLY A 123 2.22 -13.42 -6.13
N TRP A 124 2.86 -14.24 -6.96
CA TRP A 124 2.19 -15.41 -7.57
C TRP A 124 1.56 -16.38 -6.54
N ARG A 125 2.20 -16.56 -5.37
CA ARG A 125 1.67 -17.39 -4.26
C ARG A 125 0.42 -16.77 -3.66
N GLY A 126 0.51 -15.51 -3.23
CA GLY A 126 -0.63 -14.78 -2.66
C GLY A 126 -1.80 -14.66 -3.66
N LEU A 127 -1.52 -14.53 -4.96
CA LEU A 127 -2.56 -14.58 -5.99
C LEU A 127 -3.28 -15.94 -6.05
N LEU A 128 -2.52 -17.03 -6.01
CA LEU A 128 -3.07 -18.38 -5.98
C LEU A 128 -3.86 -18.65 -4.68
N ASP A 129 -3.35 -18.14 -3.55
CA ASP A 129 -3.96 -18.29 -2.22
C ASP A 129 -5.18 -17.39 -2.03
N GLY A 130 -5.39 -16.39 -2.90
CA GLY A 130 -6.60 -15.57 -2.93
C GLY A 130 -6.50 -14.21 -2.23
N VAL A 131 -5.32 -13.58 -2.19
CA VAL A 131 -5.11 -12.24 -1.58
C VAL A 131 -6.09 -11.17 -2.10
N VAL A 132 -6.49 -11.25 -3.37
CA VAL A 132 -7.48 -10.33 -3.96
C VAL A 132 -8.86 -10.58 -3.35
N ALA A 133 -9.28 -11.84 -3.21
CA ALA A 133 -10.55 -12.20 -2.59
C ALA A 133 -10.58 -11.82 -1.10
N ALA A 134 -9.45 -11.96 -0.41
CA ALA A 134 -9.28 -11.49 0.96
C ALA A 134 -9.42 -9.96 1.05
N GLY A 135 -8.80 -9.21 0.14
CA GLY A 135 -8.93 -7.75 0.06
C GLY A 135 -10.37 -7.28 -0.25
N VAL A 136 -11.05 -7.96 -1.18
CA VAL A 136 -12.47 -7.71 -1.47
C VAL A 136 -13.32 -7.95 -0.22
N SER A 137 -13.07 -9.04 0.51
CA SER A 137 -13.81 -9.37 1.74
C SER A 137 -13.54 -8.35 2.84
N ALA A 138 -12.29 -7.90 2.99
CA ALA A 138 -11.89 -6.88 3.97
C ALA A 138 -12.64 -5.54 3.77
N LEU A 139 -12.97 -5.19 2.53
CA LEU A 139 -13.75 -3.99 2.21
C LEU A 139 -15.27 -4.22 2.15
N ASN A 140 -15.77 -5.39 2.57
CA ASN A 140 -17.17 -5.80 2.45
C ASN A 140 -17.67 -5.79 0.98
N GLY A 141 -16.82 -6.20 0.04
CA GLY A 141 -17.12 -6.21 -1.40
C GLY A 141 -18.25 -7.15 -1.83
N HIS A 142 -18.72 -8.03 -0.94
CA HIS A 142 -19.90 -8.88 -1.18
C HIS A 142 -21.22 -8.10 -1.09
N THR A 143 -21.22 -6.97 -0.37
CA THR A 143 -22.40 -6.11 -0.18
C THR A 143 -22.20 -4.71 -0.78
N THR A 144 -20.96 -4.35 -1.09
CA THR A 144 -20.59 -3.02 -1.57
C THR A 144 -19.82 -3.12 -2.89
N ARG A 145 -20.15 -2.28 -3.86
CA ARG A 145 -19.39 -2.20 -5.12
C ARG A 145 -17.98 -1.66 -4.84
N LEU A 146 -16.97 -2.34 -5.37
CA LEU A 146 -15.58 -1.90 -5.30
C LEU A 146 -15.09 -1.43 -6.68
N ARG A 147 -14.07 -0.58 -6.67
CA ARG A 147 -13.22 -0.27 -7.83
C ARG A 147 -11.82 -0.78 -7.53
N ALA A 148 -11.09 -1.16 -8.58
CA ALA A 148 -9.76 -1.71 -8.47
C ALA A 148 -8.82 -1.05 -9.48
N CYS A 149 -7.57 -0.89 -9.10
CA CYS A 149 -6.47 -0.55 -10.00
C CYS A 149 -5.33 -1.53 -9.80
N VAL A 150 -4.80 -2.03 -10.92
CA VAL A 150 -3.63 -2.89 -10.96
C VAL A 150 -2.46 -2.01 -11.37
N GLY A 151 -1.49 -1.88 -10.48
CA GLY A 151 -0.31 -1.06 -10.70
C GLY A 151 0.78 -1.78 -11.52
N PRO A 152 1.91 -1.09 -11.73
CA PRO A 152 3.05 -1.59 -12.50
C PRO A 152 3.81 -2.73 -11.80
#